data_AF-A0A075FP51-F1
#
_entry.id   AF-A0A075FP51-F1
#
_cell.length_a   1.000
_cell.length_b   1.000
_cell.length_c   1.000
_cell.angle_alpha   90.00
_cell.angle_beta   90.00
_cell.angle_gamma   90.00
#
_symmetry.space_group_name_H-M   'P 1'
#
loop_
_entity.id
_entity.type
_entity.pdbx_description
1 polymer ?
#
loop_
_entity_poly.entity_id
_entity_poly.type
_entity_poly.pdbx_seq_one_letter_code
_entity_poly.pdbx_strand_id
1 'polypeptide(L)'
;MFILKKRNPTLLLILFLLIFYNTSYYLDIRNSSYLYFGPSYDQVLEPGRNSISIEHDGINRTFWVETPMSYSPNHKYPVLVYYHYFGGSGSGTSMKDMVNTENFIGVYPNGIHNTWNSGVISDDDDYIKTDDYGFTIKMIDWMRSNTRIDENRIFAFGQSAGAMFLYEQVVSREHDFAAIGLVMGNYYDCEKSSVVIERCVDGRPLNYPDQPVSILHLHGQMDNLVPFNGGPISQSDDLYVNSVYDTATTISQNSMCNSEPREDNFPNGVTRYKYYDCNDYREIIVYAVYSAGHGNFEEYLPPGVVSDGVISLMWDFFENNQKNKLIDLGL
;
A
#
# COMPACT_ATOMS: atom_id res chain seq x y z
N MET A 1 32.88 -69.49 -60.35
CA MET A 1 31.89 -70.14 -59.47
C MET A 1 31.10 -69.02 -58.78
N PHE A 2 29.78 -68.99 -58.98
CA PHE A 2 28.76 -68.01 -58.52
C PHE A 2 28.88 -66.56 -59.04
N ILE A 3 28.04 -66.04 -59.95
CA ILE A 3 26.57 -65.88 -60.08
C ILE A 3 26.04 -64.57 -59.43
N LEU A 4 25.60 -63.64 -60.31
CA LEU A 4 24.49 -62.63 -60.22
C LEU A 4 24.55 -61.59 -59.06
N LYS A 5 24.02 -60.36 -59.13
CA LYS A 5 22.87 -59.83 -59.89
C LYS A 5 22.80 -58.28 -59.82
N LYS A 6 22.08 -57.74 -60.80
CA LYS A 6 21.60 -56.37 -61.02
C LYS A 6 21.10 -55.54 -59.81
N ARG A 7 21.29 -54.22 -59.98
CA ARG A 7 20.43 -53.04 -59.67
C ARG A 7 20.11 -52.70 -58.21
N ASN A 8 20.40 -51.44 -57.83
CA ASN A 8 19.31 -50.49 -57.54
C ASN A 8 19.77 -49.01 -57.65
N PRO A 9 19.18 -48.17 -58.53
CA PRO A 9 19.48 -46.75 -58.63
C PRO A 9 18.75 -45.88 -57.58
N THR A 10 18.19 -46.48 -56.53
CA THR A 10 17.44 -45.78 -55.48
C THR A 10 18.31 -45.21 -54.36
N LEU A 11 19.62 -45.50 -54.35
CA LEU A 11 20.51 -45.05 -53.27
C LEU A 11 21.20 -43.70 -53.54
N LEU A 12 21.16 -43.19 -54.79
CA LEU A 12 21.79 -41.91 -55.14
C LEU A 12 20.84 -40.70 -55.02
N LEU A 13 19.54 -40.91 -54.83
CA LEU A 13 18.56 -39.83 -54.64
C LEU A 13 18.36 -39.43 -53.17
N ILE A 14 18.88 -40.20 -52.21
CA ILE A 14 18.75 -39.91 -50.77
C ILE A 14 19.90 -39.03 -50.26
N LEU A 15 21.05 -38.99 -50.96
CA LEU A 15 22.17 -38.11 -50.57
C LEU A 15 21.99 -36.63 -51.00
N PHE A 16 21.07 -36.32 -51.92
CA PHE A 16 20.79 -34.93 -52.33
C PHE A 16 19.66 -34.25 -51.52
N LEU A 17 18.88 -35.01 -50.75
CA LEU A 17 17.84 -34.46 -49.85
C LEU A 17 18.34 -34.18 -48.42
N LEU A 18 19.56 -34.63 -48.07
CA LEU A 18 20.19 -34.33 -46.78
C LEU A 18 21.08 -33.08 -46.78
N ILE A 19 21.31 -32.46 -47.95
CA ILE A 19 22.11 -31.23 -48.08
C ILE A 19 21.22 -29.96 -48.13
N PHE A 20 19.89 -30.09 -48.30
CA PHE A 20 18.94 -28.98 -48.18
C PHE A 20 18.13 -28.94 -46.87
N TYR A 21 18.33 -29.90 -45.96
CA TYR A 21 17.69 -29.91 -44.63
C TYR A 21 18.63 -29.48 -43.48
N ASN A 22 19.85 -29.05 -43.78
CA ASN A 22 20.83 -28.59 -42.79
C ASN A 22 21.36 -27.16 -43.02
N THR A 23 20.75 -26.39 -43.92
CA THR A 23 21.07 -24.96 -44.09
C THR A 23 19.94 -24.10 -43.53
N SER A 24 19.79 -24.10 -42.20
CA SER A 24 19.15 -23.03 -41.42
C SER A 24 19.56 -23.11 -39.93
N TYR A 25 20.81 -23.47 -39.64
CA TYR A 25 21.42 -23.22 -38.33
C TYR A 25 22.44 -22.09 -38.45
N TYR A 26 21.93 -20.91 -38.77
CA TYR A 26 22.54 -19.63 -38.44
C TYR A 26 21.40 -18.71 -37.99
N LEU A 27 20.81 -19.05 -36.83
CA LEU A 27 20.14 -18.05 -36.02
C LEU A 27 21.25 -17.29 -35.30
N ASP A 28 21.49 -16.09 -35.80
CA ASP A 28 22.29 -15.04 -35.16
C ASP A 28 21.72 -14.79 -33.75
N ILE A 29 22.45 -15.22 -32.71
CA ILE A 29 22.08 -15.01 -31.29
C ILE A 29 22.44 -13.57 -30.87
N ARG A 30 22.09 -12.60 -31.70
CA ARG A 30 22.20 -11.16 -31.42
C ARG A 30 20.92 -10.43 -31.82
N ASN A 31 19.77 -10.96 -31.44
CA ASN A 31 18.51 -10.22 -31.28
C ASN A 31 17.37 -11.16 -30.85
N SER A 32 17.60 -12.01 -29.86
CA SER A 32 16.48 -12.60 -29.12
C SER A 32 15.99 -11.56 -28.11
N SER A 33 15.25 -10.56 -28.60
CA SER A 33 14.23 -9.94 -27.79
C SER A 33 13.32 -11.07 -27.33
N TYR A 34 13.49 -11.48 -26.08
CA TYR A 34 12.52 -12.30 -25.38
C TYR A 34 11.18 -11.57 -25.51
N LEU A 35 10.35 -12.00 -26.46
CA LEU A 35 8.94 -11.65 -26.49
C LEU A 35 8.33 -12.35 -25.27
N TYR A 36 8.47 -11.70 -24.13
CA TYR A 36 7.71 -12.02 -22.93
C TYR A 36 6.26 -11.67 -23.24
N PHE A 37 5.53 -12.64 -23.77
CA PHE A 37 4.07 -12.64 -23.71
C PHE A 37 3.70 -12.94 -22.26
N GLY A 38 3.92 -11.95 -21.38
CA GLY A 38 3.21 -11.90 -20.11
C GLY A 38 1.70 -11.95 -20.37
N PRO A 39 0.87 -12.13 -19.33
CA PRO A 39 -0.58 -12.05 -19.50
C PRO A 39 -0.89 -10.82 -20.35
N SER A 40 -1.63 -10.99 -21.46
CA SER A 40 -2.21 -9.82 -22.10
C SER A 40 -3.16 -9.28 -21.06
N TYR A 41 -2.73 -8.23 -20.37
CA TYR A 41 -3.64 -7.36 -19.67
C TYR A 41 -4.52 -6.82 -20.78
N ASP A 42 -5.66 -7.47 -21.04
CA ASP A 42 -6.75 -6.83 -21.76
C ASP A 42 -6.91 -5.45 -21.10
N GLN A 43 -7.11 -4.38 -21.87
CA GLN A 43 -7.08 -3.00 -21.35
C GLN A 43 -8.22 -2.78 -20.33
N VAL A 44 -8.01 -3.21 -19.09
CA VAL A 44 -8.97 -3.10 -17.99
C VAL A 44 -8.90 -1.70 -17.39
N LEU A 45 -7.72 -1.07 -17.46
CA LEU A 45 -7.51 0.31 -17.04
C LEU A 45 -7.20 1.19 -18.25
N GLU A 46 -7.86 2.34 -18.30
CA GLU A 46 -7.60 3.44 -19.22
C GLU A 46 -6.91 4.60 -18.50
N PRO A 47 -6.26 5.53 -19.22
CA PRO A 47 -5.77 6.78 -18.65
C PRO A 47 -6.86 7.55 -17.91
N GLY A 48 -6.57 7.97 -16.68
CA GLY A 48 -7.51 8.67 -15.81
C GLY A 48 -8.31 7.72 -14.91
N ARG A 49 -9.60 8.00 -14.72
CA ARG A 49 -10.40 7.43 -13.63
C ARG A 49 -11.22 6.21 -14.08
N ASN A 50 -11.00 5.08 -13.42
CA ASN A 50 -11.62 3.79 -13.70
C ASN A 50 -12.42 3.32 -12.47
N SER A 51 -13.62 2.80 -12.67
CA SER A 51 -14.45 2.23 -11.60
C SER A 51 -14.42 0.71 -11.68
N ILE A 52 -13.96 0.07 -10.61
CA ILE A 52 -13.77 -1.37 -10.54
C ILE A 52 -14.72 -1.96 -9.50
N SER A 53 -15.26 -3.14 -9.79
CA SER A 53 -16.07 -3.94 -8.87
C SER A 53 -15.53 -5.35 -8.80
N ILE A 54 -15.31 -5.84 -7.59
CA ILE A 54 -14.94 -7.23 -7.32
C ILE A 54 -15.87 -7.80 -6.25
N GLU A 55 -16.21 -9.07 -6.35
CA GLU A 55 -16.90 -9.78 -5.29
C GLU A 55 -15.92 -10.03 -4.12
N HIS A 56 -16.36 -9.93 -2.87
CA HIS A 56 -15.64 -10.35 -1.66
C HIS A 56 -16.66 -10.71 -0.58
N ASP A 57 -16.59 -11.93 -0.05
CA ASP A 57 -17.52 -12.48 0.97
C ASP A 57 -19.02 -12.28 0.66
N GLY A 58 -19.40 -12.53 -0.59
CA GLY A 58 -20.77 -12.39 -1.09
C GLY A 58 -21.20 -10.95 -1.34
N ILE A 59 -20.31 -9.97 -1.17
CA ILE A 59 -20.57 -8.54 -1.36
C ILE A 59 -19.81 -8.05 -2.60
N ASN A 60 -20.50 -7.36 -3.51
CA ASN A 60 -19.81 -6.64 -4.59
C ASN A 60 -19.18 -5.36 -4.02
N ARG A 61 -17.88 -5.42 -3.79
CA ARG A 61 -17.06 -4.31 -3.31
C ARG A 61 -16.57 -3.48 -4.50
N THR A 62 -16.55 -2.16 -4.35
CA THR A 62 -16.14 -1.24 -5.41
C THR A 62 -14.96 -0.39 -4.98
N PHE A 63 -14.12 -0.03 -5.93
CA PHE A 63 -13.00 0.88 -5.74
C PHE A 63 -12.70 1.64 -7.02
N TRP A 64 -12.09 2.81 -6.88
CA TRP A 64 -11.67 3.64 -8.00
C TRP A 64 -10.18 3.52 -8.22
N VAL A 65 -9.77 3.42 -9.49
CA VAL A 65 -8.37 3.42 -9.90
C VAL A 65 -8.12 4.63 -10.78
N GLU A 66 -7.25 5.52 -10.34
CA GLU A 66 -6.85 6.71 -11.09
C GLU A 66 -5.42 6.54 -11.57
N THR A 67 -5.30 6.33 -12.87
CA THR A 67 -4.02 6.22 -13.57
C THR A 67 -3.61 7.59 -14.13
N PRO A 68 -2.31 7.85 -14.34
CA PRO A 68 -1.88 9.09 -14.97
C PRO A 68 -2.39 9.19 -16.40
N MET A 69 -2.52 10.42 -16.92
CA MET A 69 -2.90 10.63 -18.33
C MET A 69 -1.87 10.06 -19.31
N SER A 70 -0.63 9.84 -18.85
CA SER A 70 0.46 9.15 -19.55
C SER A 70 0.42 7.62 -19.40
N TYR A 71 -0.65 7.06 -18.81
CA TYR A 71 -0.73 5.63 -18.49
C TYR A 71 -0.46 4.73 -19.69
N SER A 72 0.39 3.73 -19.46
CA SER A 72 0.74 2.69 -20.42
C SER A 72 0.74 1.33 -19.71
N PRO A 73 0.01 0.33 -20.21
CA PRO A 73 -0.04 -1.00 -19.57
C PRO A 73 1.31 -1.73 -19.56
N ASN A 74 2.33 -1.20 -20.25
CA ASN A 74 3.68 -1.77 -20.28
C ASN A 74 4.63 -1.18 -19.23
N HIS A 75 4.25 -0.07 -18.58
CA HIS A 75 5.05 0.57 -17.54
C HIS A 75 4.68 0.04 -16.16
N LYS A 76 5.66 -0.13 -15.27
CA LYS A 76 5.44 -0.52 -13.88
C LYS A 76 5.22 0.73 -13.02
N TYR A 77 4.07 0.86 -12.40
CA TYR A 77 3.71 2.04 -11.60
C TYR A 77 3.77 1.75 -10.09
N PRO A 78 4.23 2.70 -9.26
CA PRO A 78 3.88 2.72 -7.85
C PRO A 78 2.36 2.71 -7.66
N VAL A 79 1.91 2.15 -6.54
CA VAL A 79 0.50 2.15 -6.16
C VAL A 79 0.35 2.84 -4.82
N LEU A 80 -0.56 3.82 -4.74
CA LEU A 80 -0.96 4.45 -3.49
C LEU A 80 -2.44 4.19 -3.22
N VAL A 81 -2.72 3.43 -2.15
CA VAL A 81 -4.09 3.16 -1.69
C VAL A 81 -4.49 4.20 -0.65
N TYR A 82 -5.63 4.87 -0.84
CA TYR A 82 -6.19 5.79 0.15
C TYR A 82 -7.47 5.25 0.79
N TYR A 83 -7.45 5.17 2.12
CA TYR A 83 -8.61 4.81 2.94
C TYR A 83 -9.26 6.07 3.51
N HIS A 84 -10.46 6.37 3.02
CA HIS A 84 -11.19 7.58 3.37
C HIS A 84 -11.61 7.62 4.86
N TYR A 85 -11.85 8.83 5.35
CA TYR A 85 -12.45 9.08 6.66
C TYR A 85 -13.93 8.64 6.72
N PHE A 86 -14.53 8.65 7.91
CA PHE A 86 -15.95 8.29 8.10
C PHE A 86 -16.88 9.18 7.27
N GLY A 87 -17.79 8.58 6.50
CA GLY A 87 -18.68 9.29 5.59
C GLY A 87 -18.05 9.66 4.23
N GLY A 88 -16.75 9.41 4.03
CA GLY A 88 -16.07 9.52 2.75
C GLY A 88 -16.42 8.38 1.79
N SER A 89 -15.90 8.45 0.57
CA SER A 89 -16.02 7.37 -0.41
C SER A 89 -14.89 7.43 -1.42
N GLY A 90 -14.51 6.30 -2.01
CA GLY A 90 -13.57 6.26 -3.12
C GLY A 90 -14.03 7.08 -4.33
N SER A 91 -15.35 7.18 -4.56
CA SER A 91 -15.92 8.07 -5.59
C SER A 91 -15.74 9.56 -5.29
N GLY A 92 -15.66 9.93 -4.01
CA GLY A 92 -15.43 11.29 -3.55
C GLY A 92 -13.96 11.70 -3.52
N THR A 93 -13.04 10.75 -3.65
CA THR A 93 -11.59 11.02 -3.57
C THR A 93 -10.93 11.01 -4.94
N SER A 94 -10.04 11.97 -5.18
CA SER A 94 -9.15 12.02 -6.34
C SER A 94 -7.86 12.72 -5.95
N MET A 95 -6.73 12.17 -6.38
CA MET A 95 -5.39 12.77 -6.27
C MET A 95 -4.84 13.07 -7.67
N LYS A 96 -5.73 13.39 -8.62
CA LYS A 96 -5.44 13.43 -10.06
C LYS A 96 -4.19 14.24 -10.40
N ASP A 97 -4.03 15.41 -9.81
CA ASP A 97 -2.89 16.28 -10.12
C ASP A 97 -1.58 15.64 -9.69
N MET A 98 -1.56 14.97 -8.53
CA MET A 98 -0.39 14.27 -8.03
C MET A 98 -0.14 12.96 -8.80
N VAL A 99 -1.18 12.18 -9.07
CA VAL A 99 -1.11 10.98 -9.93
C VAL A 99 -0.43 11.30 -11.25
N ASN A 100 -0.78 12.43 -11.87
CA ASN A 100 -0.17 12.88 -13.12
C ASN A 100 1.27 13.38 -12.96
N THR A 101 1.55 14.13 -11.89
CA THR A 101 2.86 14.76 -11.67
C THR A 101 3.92 13.73 -11.27
N GLU A 102 3.56 12.84 -10.36
CA GLU A 102 4.44 11.84 -9.75
C GLU A 102 4.38 10.48 -10.45
N ASN A 103 3.44 10.32 -11.39
CA ASN A 103 3.32 9.15 -12.26
C ASN A 103 3.16 7.83 -11.48
N PHE A 104 2.23 7.81 -10.52
CA PHE A 104 1.78 6.61 -9.79
C PHE A 104 0.31 6.30 -10.06
N ILE A 105 -0.17 5.12 -9.64
CA ILE A 105 -1.59 4.75 -9.69
C ILE A 105 -2.23 4.99 -8.31
N GLY A 106 -3.24 5.86 -8.24
CA GLY A 106 -4.05 6.08 -7.05
C GLY A 106 -5.20 5.08 -6.97
N VAL A 107 -5.41 4.45 -5.83
CA VAL A 107 -6.49 3.48 -5.59
C VAL A 107 -7.34 3.92 -4.40
N TYR A 108 -8.66 4.02 -4.60
CA TYR A 108 -9.60 4.57 -3.62
C TYR A 108 -10.74 3.58 -3.38
N PRO A 109 -10.58 2.64 -2.44
CA PRO A 109 -11.64 1.70 -2.08
C PRO A 109 -12.85 2.39 -1.44
N ASN A 110 -14.04 1.83 -1.67
CA ASN A 110 -15.25 2.21 -0.93
C ASN A 110 -15.42 1.30 0.29
N GLY A 111 -15.42 1.92 1.47
CA GLY A 111 -15.86 1.29 2.71
C GLY A 111 -17.37 1.02 2.69
N ILE A 112 -17.82 -0.05 3.35
CA ILE A 112 -19.25 -0.32 3.51
C ILE A 112 -19.83 0.68 4.51
N HIS A 113 -21.01 1.22 4.18
CA HIS A 113 -21.61 2.35 4.91
C HIS A 113 -20.67 3.57 5.06
N ASN A 114 -19.78 3.77 4.10
CA ASN A 114 -18.80 4.86 4.09
C ASN A 114 -17.86 4.84 5.31
N THR A 115 -17.56 3.67 5.87
CA THR A 115 -16.56 3.49 6.91
C THR A 115 -15.89 2.11 6.79
N TRP A 116 -15.03 1.78 7.74
CA TRP A 116 -14.20 0.58 7.74
C TRP A 116 -14.42 -0.24 9.00
N ASN A 117 -14.32 -1.56 8.89
CA ASN A 117 -14.20 -2.45 10.03
C ASN A 117 -12.80 -2.29 10.64
N SER A 118 -12.70 -1.61 11.79
CA SER A 118 -11.46 -1.46 12.57
C SER A 118 -11.25 -2.60 13.58
N GLY A 119 -11.97 -3.72 13.45
CA GLY A 119 -11.82 -4.89 14.32
C GLY A 119 -12.61 -4.84 15.63
N VAL A 120 -13.62 -3.99 15.75
CA VAL A 120 -14.49 -4.00 16.92
C VAL A 120 -15.45 -5.18 16.81
N ILE A 121 -15.38 -6.12 17.76
CA ILE A 121 -16.28 -7.27 17.86
C ILE A 121 -17.42 -6.88 18.78
N SER A 122 -18.58 -6.59 18.17
CA SER A 122 -19.80 -6.25 18.88
C SER A 122 -21.03 -6.82 18.17
N ASP A 123 -22.06 -7.18 18.94
CA ASP A 123 -23.36 -7.54 18.38
C ASP A 123 -24.15 -6.32 17.92
N ASP A 124 -23.74 -5.12 18.33
CA ASP A 124 -24.36 -3.86 17.92
C ASP A 124 -24.19 -3.64 16.39
N ASP A 125 -25.28 -3.21 15.77
CA ASP A 125 -25.38 -2.97 14.33
C ASP A 125 -24.65 -1.67 13.92
N ASP A 126 -24.30 -0.81 14.88
CA ASP A 126 -23.50 0.39 14.64
C ASP A 126 -22.04 0.05 14.25
N TYR A 127 -21.56 -1.16 14.53
CA TYR A 127 -20.21 -1.60 14.14
C TYR A 127 -20.19 -2.36 12.81
N ILE A 128 -19.22 -2.01 11.96
CA ILE A 128 -19.02 -2.67 10.67
C ILE A 128 -18.33 -4.02 10.86
N LYS A 129 -18.95 -5.07 10.32
CA LYS A 129 -18.51 -6.47 10.43
C LYS A 129 -17.92 -7.02 9.12
N THR A 130 -17.70 -6.16 8.13
CA THR A 130 -17.21 -6.58 6.82
C THR A 130 -15.71 -6.88 6.86
N ASP A 131 -15.27 -7.89 6.11
CA ASP A 131 -13.85 -8.18 5.97
C ASP A 131 -13.17 -7.18 5.03
N ASP A 132 -12.82 -6.01 5.58
CA ASP A 132 -12.13 -4.96 4.83
C ASP A 132 -10.64 -5.26 4.63
N TYR A 133 -10.03 -6.04 5.52
CA TYR A 133 -8.65 -6.52 5.35
C TYR A 133 -8.54 -7.48 4.16
N GLY A 134 -9.39 -8.51 4.08
CA GLY A 134 -9.39 -9.41 2.93
C GLY A 134 -9.78 -8.70 1.63
N PHE A 135 -10.68 -7.71 1.69
CA PHE A 135 -10.95 -6.86 0.52
C PHE A 135 -9.71 -6.08 0.07
N THR A 136 -8.91 -5.54 1.00
CA THR A 136 -7.64 -4.88 0.68
C THR A 136 -6.69 -5.84 -0.06
N ILE A 137 -6.51 -7.07 0.43
CA ILE A 137 -5.65 -8.06 -0.23
C ILE A 137 -6.18 -8.40 -1.64
N LYS A 138 -7.48 -8.69 -1.75
CA LYS A 138 -8.11 -9.04 -3.03
C LYS A 138 -8.04 -7.90 -4.06
N MET A 139 -8.11 -6.65 -3.59
CA MET A 139 -7.94 -5.47 -4.43
C MET A 139 -6.50 -5.37 -4.97
N ILE A 140 -5.48 -5.59 -4.14
CA ILE A 140 -4.07 -5.58 -4.59
C ILE A 140 -3.82 -6.73 -5.58
N ASP A 141 -4.35 -7.92 -5.33
CA ASP A 141 -4.25 -9.05 -6.26
C ASP A 141 -4.96 -8.79 -7.60
N TRP A 142 -6.08 -8.08 -7.55
CA TRP A 142 -6.74 -7.61 -8.76
C TRP A 142 -5.82 -6.65 -9.53
N MET A 143 -5.16 -5.70 -8.85
CA MET A 143 -4.20 -4.78 -9.49
C MET A 143 -3.06 -5.55 -10.16
N ARG A 144 -2.46 -6.53 -9.48
CA ARG A 144 -1.40 -7.40 -10.02
C ARG A 144 -1.81 -8.11 -11.31
N SER A 145 -3.06 -8.57 -11.33
CA SER A 145 -3.61 -9.36 -12.43
C SER A 145 -4.03 -8.52 -13.63
N ASN A 146 -4.28 -7.21 -13.45
CA ASN A 146 -4.87 -6.34 -14.46
C ASN A 146 -3.98 -5.16 -14.87
N THR A 147 -2.89 -4.90 -14.15
CA THR A 147 -1.90 -3.88 -14.52
C THR A 147 -0.52 -4.24 -14.01
N ARG A 148 0.51 -3.56 -14.53
CA ARG A 148 1.89 -3.71 -14.08
C ARG A 148 2.14 -2.77 -12.91
N ILE A 149 2.06 -3.30 -11.70
CA ILE A 149 2.42 -2.57 -10.49
C ILE A 149 3.88 -2.81 -10.09
N ASP A 150 4.47 -1.85 -9.41
CA ASP A 150 5.77 -1.98 -8.77
C ASP A 150 5.59 -2.53 -7.35
N GLU A 151 5.87 -3.82 -7.17
CA GLU A 151 5.72 -4.55 -5.90
C GLU A 151 6.58 -3.99 -4.75
N ASN A 152 7.62 -3.20 -5.07
CA ASN A 152 8.45 -2.56 -4.05
C ASN A 152 7.87 -1.21 -3.58
N ARG A 153 6.91 -0.67 -4.32
CA ARG A 153 6.29 0.65 -4.14
C ARG A 153 4.76 0.55 -4.10
N ILE A 154 4.27 -0.33 -3.24
CA ILE A 154 2.86 -0.39 -2.85
C ILE A 154 2.75 0.31 -1.50
N PHE A 155 1.97 1.38 -1.45
CA PHE A 155 1.82 2.24 -0.29
C PHE A 155 0.35 2.36 0.08
N ALA A 156 0.09 2.68 1.35
CA ALA A 156 -1.24 3.03 1.80
C ALA A 156 -1.21 4.28 2.67
N PHE A 157 -2.28 5.06 2.65
CA PHE A 157 -2.56 5.96 3.75
C PHE A 157 -4.04 6.04 4.06
N GLY A 158 -4.34 6.34 5.32
CA GLY A 158 -5.70 6.45 5.81
C GLY A 158 -5.88 7.76 6.55
N GLN A 159 -7.13 8.24 6.56
CA GLN A 159 -7.53 9.40 7.34
C GLN A 159 -8.61 9.00 8.35
N SER A 160 -8.46 9.41 9.62
CA SER A 160 -9.45 9.18 10.68
C SER A 160 -9.83 7.69 10.77
N ALA A 161 -11.09 7.33 10.55
CA ALA A 161 -11.55 5.93 10.46
C ALA A 161 -10.69 5.05 9.53
N GLY A 162 -10.22 5.57 8.39
CA GLY A 162 -9.33 4.84 7.49
C GLY A 162 -7.94 4.59 8.10
N ALA A 163 -7.41 5.54 8.88
CA ALA A 163 -6.16 5.35 9.62
C ALA A 163 -6.33 4.34 10.77
N MET A 164 -7.47 4.36 11.46
CA MET A 164 -7.79 3.37 12.49
C MET A 164 -7.90 1.96 11.90
N PHE A 165 -8.55 1.81 10.75
CA PHE A 165 -8.56 0.55 10.00
C PHE A 165 -7.14 0.07 9.67
N LEU A 166 -6.30 0.94 9.13
CA LEU A 166 -4.92 0.59 8.82
C LEU A 166 -4.15 0.13 10.07
N TYR A 167 -4.29 0.83 11.20
CA TYR A 167 -3.68 0.43 12.46
C TYR A 167 -4.15 -0.96 12.92
N GLU A 168 -5.46 -1.15 12.98
CA GLU A 168 -6.04 -2.31 13.67
C GLU A 168 -6.03 -3.57 12.83
N GLN A 169 -6.22 -3.45 11.52
CA GLN A 169 -6.48 -4.57 10.64
C GLN A 169 -5.39 -4.82 9.62
N VAL A 170 -4.64 -3.80 9.22
CA VAL A 170 -3.61 -3.94 8.19
C VAL A 170 -2.22 -4.08 8.81
N VAL A 171 -1.72 -3.05 9.49
CA VAL A 171 -0.37 -3.01 10.07
C VAL A 171 -0.13 -4.14 11.08
N SER A 172 -1.19 -4.63 11.72
CA SER A 172 -1.15 -5.72 12.69
C SER A 172 -1.12 -7.14 12.07
N ARG A 173 -1.14 -7.24 10.74
CA ARG A 173 -1.22 -8.49 9.97
C ARG A 173 -0.22 -8.49 8.80
N GLU A 174 -0.13 -9.63 8.12
CA GLU A 174 0.60 -9.74 6.85
C GLU A 174 0.01 -8.79 5.80
N HIS A 175 0.84 -8.04 5.06
CA HIS A 175 0.36 -7.08 4.07
C HIS A 175 1.42 -6.75 3.00
N ASP A 176 0.96 -6.18 1.88
CA ASP A 176 1.83 -5.86 0.76
C ASP A 176 2.53 -4.49 0.83
N PHE A 177 2.19 -3.64 1.80
CA PHE A 177 2.65 -2.26 1.84
C PHE A 177 4.13 -2.11 2.24
N ALA A 178 4.85 -1.24 1.53
CA ALA A 178 6.22 -0.84 1.84
C ALA A 178 6.27 0.25 2.92
N ALA A 179 5.29 1.16 2.88
CA ALA A 179 5.14 2.25 3.82
C ALA A 179 3.66 2.64 3.97
N ILE A 180 3.31 3.11 5.16
CA ILE A 180 1.94 3.45 5.54
C ILE A 180 1.86 4.85 6.18
N GLY A 181 0.94 5.67 5.69
CA GLY A 181 0.61 6.99 6.24
C GLY A 181 -0.67 6.97 7.08
N LEU A 182 -0.66 7.58 8.26
CA LEU A 182 -1.74 7.51 9.23
C LEU A 182 -2.09 8.92 9.66
N VAL A 183 -3.18 9.47 9.14
CA VAL A 183 -3.60 10.84 9.39
C VAL A 183 -4.76 10.83 10.37
N MET A 184 -4.65 11.57 11.47
CA MET A 184 -5.71 11.80 12.46
C MET A 184 -6.42 10.53 12.99
N GLY A 185 -5.76 9.38 12.92
CA GLY A 185 -6.22 8.13 13.53
C GLY A 185 -5.27 7.65 14.61
N ASN A 186 -5.74 6.74 15.45
CA ASN A 186 -4.91 6.07 16.44
C ASN A 186 -5.45 4.65 16.70
N TYR A 187 -4.63 3.79 17.29
CA TYR A 187 -5.04 2.44 17.65
C TYR A 187 -5.76 2.42 19.00
N TYR A 188 -6.61 1.43 19.18
CA TYR A 188 -7.42 1.23 20.37
C TYR A 188 -6.58 0.78 21.57
N ASP A 189 -6.95 1.31 22.74
CA ASP A 189 -6.49 0.84 24.02
C ASP A 189 -7.22 -0.47 24.38
N CYS A 190 -6.49 -1.58 24.30
CA CYS A 190 -6.99 -2.93 24.57
C CYS A 190 -7.48 -3.12 26.01
N GLU A 191 -6.97 -2.33 26.97
CA GLU A 191 -7.27 -2.50 28.39
C GLU A 191 -8.40 -1.59 28.83
N LYS A 192 -8.47 -0.37 28.27
CA LYS A 192 -9.48 0.61 28.65
C LYS A 192 -10.79 0.52 27.87
N SER A 193 -10.76 -0.03 26.65
CA SER A 193 -11.99 -0.19 25.87
C SER A 193 -12.90 -1.25 26.50
N SER A 194 -14.18 -0.95 26.62
CA SER A 194 -15.20 -1.86 27.20
C SER A 194 -15.71 -2.90 26.19
N VAL A 195 -15.50 -2.65 24.90
CA VAL A 195 -15.80 -3.57 23.80
C VAL A 195 -14.59 -4.41 23.41
N VAL A 196 -14.87 -5.59 22.85
CA VAL A 196 -13.83 -6.50 22.40
C VAL A 196 -13.23 -5.99 21.10
N ILE A 197 -11.91 -5.88 21.06
CA ILE A 197 -11.15 -5.53 19.84
C ILE A 197 -10.42 -6.77 19.37
N GLU A 198 -10.67 -7.18 18.13
CA GLU A 198 -10.14 -8.38 17.49
C GLU A 198 -8.60 -8.46 17.59
N ARG A 199 -7.90 -7.35 17.27
CA ARG A 199 -6.44 -7.28 17.38
C ARG A 199 -5.96 -7.64 18.78
N CYS A 200 -6.66 -7.17 19.81
CA CYS A 200 -6.30 -7.36 21.21
C CYS A 200 -6.51 -8.82 21.64
N VAL A 201 -7.63 -9.45 21.26
CA VAL A 201 -7.90 -10.85 21.63
C VAL A 201 -7.05 -11.85 20.85
N ASP A 202 -6.67 -11.51 19.62
CA ASP A 202 -5.75 -12.31 18.81
C ASP A 202 -4.29 -12.17 19.24
N GLY A 203 -3.99 -11.20 20.13
CA GLY A 203 -2.61 -10.88 20.52
C GLY A 203 -1.78 -10.31 19.36
N ARG A 204 -2.42 -9.65 18.38
CA ARG A 204 -1.74 -9.08 17.22
C ARG A 204 -0.96 -7.81 17.61
N PRO A 205 0.31 -7.67 17.18
CA PRO A 205 1.12 -6.50 17.49
C PRO A 205 0.66 -5.27 16.67
N LEU A 206 1.16 -4.08 17.01
CA LEU A 206 0.92 -2.85 16.25
C LEU A 206 1.86 -2.65 15.07
N ASN A 207 2.74 -3.62 14.81
CA ASN A 207 3.51 -3.76 13.58
C ASN A 207 3.86 -5.23 13.42
N TYR A 208 3.50 -5.84 12.30
CA TYR A 208 3.72 -7.25 12.07
C TYR A 208 5.24 -7.53 11.94
N PRO A 209 5.83 -8.36 12.84
CA PRO A 209 7.29 -8.43 13.00
C PRO A 209 7.99 -9.05 11.78
N ASP A 210 7.32 -9.93 11.05
CA ASP A 210 7.88 -10.64 9.90
C ASP A 210 7.74 -9.85 8.59
N GLN A 211 7.02 -8.72 8.61
CA GLN A 211 6.89 -7.78 7.48
C GLN A 211 6.91 -6.34 8.00
N PRO A 212 8.04 -5.85 8.54
CA PRO A 212 8.11 -4.52 9.10
C PRO A 212 7.83 -3.48 8.01
N VAL A 213 7.03 -2.46 8.37
CA VAL A 213 6.61 -1.37 7.49
C VAL A 213 7.09 -0.02 8.02
N SER A 214 7.44 0.91 7.13
CA SER A 214 7.70 2.30 7.54
C SER A 214 6.37 3.01 7.80
N ILE A 215 6.27 3.77 8.89
CA ILE A 215 5.02 4.46 9.28
C ILE A 215 5.27 5.96 9.42
N LEU A 216 4.39 6.77 8.83
CA LEU A 216 4.27 8.19 9.12
C LEU A 216 2.90 8.47 9.74
N HIS A 217 2.89 8.96 10.98
CA HIS A 217 1.69 9.40 11.69
C HIS A 217 1.62 10.92 11.72
N LEU A 218 0.53 11.51 11.25
CA LEU A 218 0.26 12.95 11.34
C LEU A 218 -0.97 13.20 12.21
N HIS A 219 -0.83 14.02 13.25
CA HIS A 219 -1.91 14.25 14.22
C HIS A 219 -1.92 15.69 14.76
N GLY A 220 -3.13 16.22 14.99
CA GLY A 220 -3.32 17.52 15.63
C GLY A 220 -3.35 17.39 17.15
N GLN A 221 -2.64 18.25 17.88
CA GLN A 221 -2.65 18.16 19.35
C GLN A 221 -3.97 18.65 19.98
N MET A 222 -4.78 19.41 19.23
CA MET A 222 -6.12 19.83 19.64
C MET A 222 -7.21 18.90 19.11
N ASP A 223 -6.85 17.72 18.59
CA ASP A 223 -7.81 16.71 18.17
C ASP A 223 -8.53 16.17 19.42
N ASN A 224 -9.83 16.44 19.50
CA ASN A 224 -10.71 15.93 20.55
C ASN A 224 -11.66 14.84 20.02
N LEU A 225 -11.63 14.53 18.72
CA LEU A 225 -12.44 13.47 18.15
C LEU A 225 -11.74 12.12 18.31
N VAL A 226 -10.46 12.07 17.93
CA VAL A 226 -9.53 10.98 18.23
C VAL A 226 -8.43 11.61 19.09
N PRO A 227 -8.53 11.55 20.43
CA PRO A 227 -7.69 12.38 21.29
C PRO A 227 -6.18 12.14 21.13
N PHE A 228 -5.42 13.21 20.88
CA PHE A 228 -3.95 13.14 20.79
C PHE A 228 -3.32 12.57 22.06
N ASN A 229 -3.85 12.94 23.22
CA ASN A 229 -3.37 12.50 24.54
C ASN A 229 -3.96 11.14 24.97
N GLY A 230 -4.70 10.46 24.10
CA GLY A 230 -5.43 9.24 24.43
C GLY A 230 -6.69 9.51 25.25
N GLY A 231 -7.46 8.45 25.49
CA GLY A 231 -8.76 8.53 26.16
C GLY A 231 -9.92 8.11 25.25
N PRO A 232 -11.17 8.40 25.66
CA PRO A 232 -12.36 7.97 24.92
C PRO A 232 -12.45 8.73 23.60
N ILE A 233 -12.81 8.02 22.54
CA ILE A 233 -13.14 8.64 21.25
C ILE A 233 -14.45 9.41 21.43
N SER A 234 -14.55 10.66 20.93
CA SER A 234 -15.71 11.51 21.26
C SER A 234 -17.07 10.96 20.81
N GLN A 235 -17.09 10.00 19.88
CA GLN A 235 -18.30 9.38 19.35
C GLN A 235 -18.62 8.00 19.98
N SER A 236 -17.86 7.56 20.99
CA SER A 236 -18.06 6.28 21.65
C SER A 236 -17.63 6.35 23.12
N ASP A 237 -18.53 5.96 24.02
CA ASP A 237 -18.19 5.81 25.44
C ASP A 237 -17.41 4.51 25.72
N ASP A 238 -17.37 3.59 24.74
CA ASP A 238 -16.83 2.25 24.87
C ASP A 238 -15.42 2.09 24.30
N LEU A 239 -15.02 2.96 23.37
CA LEU A 239 -13.74 2.88 22.68
C LEU A 239 -12.77 3.92 23.19
N TYR A 240 -11.61 3.44 23.62
CA TYR A 240 -10.49 4.26 24.06
C TYR A 240 -9.34 4.11 23.06
N VAL A 241 -8.56 5.17 22.88
CA VAL A 241 -7.30 5.15 22.14
C VAL A 241 -6.14 5.50 23.06
N ASN A 242 -4.95 5.01 22.69
CA ASN A 242 -3.72 5.41 23.35
C ASN A 242 -3.34 6.86 23.00
N SER A 243 -2.40 7.44 23.75
CA SER A 243 -1.81 8.72 23.33
C SER A 243 -0.94 8.51 22.10
N VAL A 244 -0.81 9.52 21.25
CA VAL A 244 0.06 9.46 20.05
C VAL A 244 1.51 9.16 20.43
N TYR A 245 1.97 9.63 21.60
CA TYR A 245 3.31 9.31 22.11
C TYR A 245 3.46 7.84 22.52
N ASP A 246 2.47 7.27 23.19
CA ASP A 246 2.47 5.85 23.54
C ASP A 246 2.39 4.98 22.28
N THR A 247 1.63 5.42 21.27
CA THR A 247 1.59 4.81 19.94
C THR A 247 2.95 4.78 19.27
N ALA A 248 3.61 5.94 19.19
CA ALA A 248 4.92 6.06 18.59
C ALA A 248 5.93 5.14 19.28
N THR A 249 5.90 5.10 20.61
CA THR A 249 6.76 4.26 21.45
C THR A 249 6.49 2.77 21.23
N THR A 250 5.22 2.36 21.20
CA THR A 250 4.87 0.94 21.04
C THR A 250 5.24 0.43 19.65
N ILE A 251 4.98 1.23 18.61
CA ILE A 251 5.34 0.87 17.24
C ILE A 251 6.86 0.84 17.07
N SER A 252 7.59 1.82 17.62
CA SER A 252 9.05 1.85 17.50
C SER A 252 9.69 0.66 18.21
N GLN A 253 9.17 0.24 19.37
CA GLN A 253 9.60 -0.96 20.09
C GLN A 253 9.32 -2.25 19.30
N ASN A 254 8.10 -2.41 18.77
CA ASN A 254 7.75 -3.56 17.94
C ASN A 254 8.58 -3.63 16.65
N SER A 255 9.06 -2.48 16.19
CA SER A 255 9.93 -2.35 15.01
C SER A 255 11.43 -2.38 15.36
N MET A 256 11.80 -2.62 16.62
CA MET A 256 13.18 -2.63 17.12
C MET A 256 13.99 -1.37 16.76
N CYS A 257 13.34 -0.21 16.73
CA CYS A 257 14.01 1.07 16.53
C CYS A 257 14.83 1.51 17.75
N ASN A 258 15.68 2.52 17.58
CA ASN A 258 16.21 3.28 18.70
C ASN A 258 15.08 3.92 19.52
N SER A 259 15.18 3.83 20.85
CA SER A 259 14.10 4.22 21.76
C SER A 259 13.89 5.73 21.86
N GLU A 260 14.94 6.52 21.63
CA GLU A 260 14.89 7.99 21.70
C GLU A 260 14.76 8.57 20.29
N PRO A 261 13.61 9.18 19.94
CA PRO A 261 13.45 9.79 18.63
C PRO A 261 14.31 11.05 18.51
N ARG A 262 14.73 11.35 17.29
CA ARG A 262 15.21 12.69 16.96
C ARG A 262 14.00 13.62 16.86
N GLU A 263 14.02 14.69 17.64
CA GLU A 263 13.03 15.75 17.58
C GLU A 263 13.51 16.90 16.67
N ASP A 264 12.66 17.30 15.73
CA ASP A 264 12.86 18.51 14.92
C ASP A 264 11.62 19.42 15.07
N ASN A 265 11.85 20.68 15.41
CA ASN A 265 10.80 21.69 15.55
C ASN A 265 10.75 22.61 14.34
N PHE A 266 9.56 22.82 13.80
CA PHE A 266 9.29 23.64 12.63
C PHE A 266 8.37 24.82 13.00
N PRO A 267 8.27 25.84 12.12
CA PRO A 267 7.29 26.90 12.27
C PRO A 267 5.84 26.38 12.43
N ASN A 268 4.94 27.25 12.88
CA ASN A 268 3.51 26.95 13.10
C ASN A 268 3.21 25.86 14.14
N GLY A 269 4.17 25.56 15.01
CA GLY A 269 3.97 24.58 16.09
C GLY A 269 3.94 23.14 15.58
N VAL A 270 4.65 22.85 14.50
CA VAL A 270 4.83 21.49 13.97
C VAL A 270 6.09 20.89 14.58
N THR A 271 5.96 19.76 15.26
CA THR A 271 7.08 18.98 15.80
C THR A 271 7.13 17.62 15.11
N ARG A 272 8.31 17.22 14.66
CA ARG A 272 8.56 15.89 14.10
C ARG A 272 9.39 15.07 15.07
N TYR A 273 8.94 13.85 15.34
CA TYR A 273 9.68 12.81 16.05
C TYR A 273 10.05 11.72 15.05
N LYS A 274 11.34 11.51 14.81
CA LYS A 274 11.83 10.45 13.91
C LYS A 274 12.56 9.38 14.71
N TYR A 275 12.00 8.17 14.71
CA TYR A 275 12.66 6.96 15.20
C TYR A 275 13.43 6.33 14.03
N TYR A 276 14.65 5.90 14.29
CA TYR A 276 15.62 5.44 13.30
C TYR A 276 16.24 4.11 13.76
N ASP A 277 17.03 3.51 12.86
CA ASP A 277 17.64 2.18 13.05
C ASP A 277 16.63 1.10 13.44
N CYS A 278 15.42 1.18 12.89
CA CYS A 278 14.44 0.11 13.00
C CYS A 278 14.87 -1.10 12.18
N ASN A 279 14.27 -2.26 12.48
CA ASN A 279 14.44 -3.47 11.71
C ASN A 279 14.16 -3.23 10.22
N ASP A 280 14.93 -3.89 9.35
CA ASP A 280 14.86 -3.76 7.89
C ASP A 280 14.90 -2.30 7.38
N TYR A 281 15.59 -1.42 8.10
CA TYR A 281 15.78 -0.01 7.74
C TYR A 281 14.47 0.77 7.60
N ARG A 282 13.42 0.32 8.30
CA ARG A 282 12.15 1.03 8.38
C ARG A 282 12.30 2.32 9.19
N GLU A 283 11.36 3.23 8.96
CA GLU A 283 11.31 4.52 9.65
C GLU A 283 9.94 4.70 10.27
N ILE A 284 9.91 5.15 11.52
CA ILE A 284 8.69 5.59 12.20
C ILE A 284 8.80 7.10 12.42
N ILE A 285 7.91 7.86 11.80
CA ILE A 285 7.88 9.32 11.89
C ILE A 285 6.54 9.77 12.44
N VAL A 286 6.55 10.67 13.42
CA VAL A 286 5.35 11.30 13.94
C VAL A 286 5.44 12.80 13.77
N TYR A 287 4.45 13.38 13.11
CA TYR A 287 4.23 14.82 13.06
C TYR A 287 3.09 15.19 14.02
N ALA A 288 3.43 15.96 15.05
CA ALA A 288 2.47 16.55 15.98
C ALA A 288 2.28 18.03 15.62
N VAL A 289 1.05 18.43 15.32
CA VAL A 289 0.72 19.80 14.91
C VAL A 289 -0.06 20.48 16.03
N TYR A 290 0.60 21.37 16.76
CA TYR A 290 0.06 21.96 18.00
C TYR A 290 -1.31 22.62 17.81
N SER A 291 -1.46 23.41 16.74
CA SER A 291 -2.68 24.21 16.50
C SER A 291 -3.79 23.45 15.75
N ALA A 292 -3.51 22.25 15.24
CA ALA A 292 -4.49 21.48 14.47
C ALA A 292 -5.38 20.63 15.37
N GLY A 293 -6.66 20.53 14.99
CA GLY A 293 -7.62 19.58 15.56
C GLY A 293 -7.71 18.30 14.73
N HIS A 294 -8.93 17.77 14.56
CA HIS A 294 -9.22 16.64 13.66
C HIS A 294 -9.26 17.07 12.18
N GLY A 295 -8.14 17.60 11.66
CA GLY A 295 -8.04 18.14 10.30
C GLY A 295 -7.33 19.49 10.21
N ASN A 296 -7.56 20.21 9.10
CA ASN A 296 -6.99 21.52 8.79
C ASN A 296 -5.45 21.59 8.75
N PHE A 297 -4.78 20.46 8.52
CA PHE A 297 -3.31 20.41 8.48
C PHE A 297 -2.69 21.31 7.41
N GLU A 298 -3.39 21.54 6.30
CA GLU A 298 -2.95 22.42 5.21
C GLU A 298 -2.72 23.87 5.66
N GLU A 299 -3.37 24.32 6.74
CA GLU A 299 -3.17 25.67 7.29
C GLU A 299 -1.88 25.79 8.11
N TYR A 300 -1.38 24.67 8.62
CA TYR A 300 -0.31 24.65 9.61
C TYR A 300 1.00 24.05 9.08
N LEU A 301 0.94 23.10 8.14
CA LEU A 301 2.14 22.52 7.54
C LEU A 301 2.89 23.60 6.75
N PRO A 302 4.12 23.99 7.16
CA PRO A 302 4.83 25.09 6.51
C PRO A 302 5.35 24.66 5.12
N PRO A 303 4.86 25.28 4.03
CA PRO A 303 5.26 24.94 2.66
C PRO A 303 6.76 25.17 2.43
N GLY A 304 7.38 24.29 1.64
CA GLY A 304 8.83 24.30 1.37
C GLY A 304 9.75 24.03 2.60
N VAL A 305 9.17 23.78 3.78
CA VAL A 305 9.93 23.46 5.01
C VAL A 305 9.62 22.05 5.49
N VAL A 306 8.33 21.71 5.61
CA VAL A 306 7.89 20.34 5.93
C VAL A 306 7.40 19.65 4.65
N SER A 307 6.42 20.25 3.97
CA SER A 307 5.83 19.74 2.72
C SER A 307 4.82 20.77 2.19
N ASP A 308 4.48 20.69 0.91
CA ASP A 308 3.44 21.53 0.29
C ASP A 308 2.01 20.99 0.47
N GLY A 309 1.79 20.23 1.54
CA GLY A 309 0.50 19.72 1.97
C GLY A 309 0.57 18.28 2.47
N VAL A 310 -0.54 17.76 3.01
CA VAL A 310 -0.58 16.41 3.60
C VAL A 310 -0.24 15.36 2.56
N ILE A 311 -0.83 15.46 1.37
CA ILE A 311 -0.62 14.47 0.31
C ILE A 311 0.84 14.46 -0.16
N SER A 312 1.44 15.64 -0.34
CA SER A 312 2.87 15.79 -0.66
C SER A 312 3.77 15.20 0.43
N LEU A 313 3.47 15.46 1.71
CA LEU A 313 4.20 14.87 2.84
C LEU A 313 4.18 13.34 2.80
N MET A 314 3.00 12.77 2.55
CA MET A 314 2.83 11.32 2.49
C MET A 314 3.64 10.73 1.33
N TRP A 315 3.55 11.34 0.15
CA TRP A 315 4.29 10.88 -1.02
C TRP A 315 5.80 10.94 -0.86
N ASP A 316 6.32 12.06 -0.36
CA ASP A 316 7.75 12.21 -0.07
C ASP A 316 8.23 11.13 0.90
N PHE A 317 7.41 10.81 1.91
CA PHE A 317 7.70 9.73 2.83
C PHE A 317 7.71 8.35 2.14
N PHE A 318 6.75 8.08 1.26
CA PHE A 318 6.62 6.81 0.57
C PHE A 318 7.76 6.55 -0.41
N GLU A 319 8.12 7.52 -1.25
CA GLU A 319 9.22 7.35 -2.21
C GLU A 319 10.57 7.11 -1.50
N ASN A 320 10.73 7.61 -0.27
CA ASN A 320 11.90 7.37 0.58
C ASN A 320 11.86 6.03 1.34
N ASN A 321 10.77 5.25 1.25
CA ASN A 321 10.53 4.05 2.07
C ASN A 321 9.97 2.86 1.25
N GLN A 322 10.65 2.53 0.17
CA GLN A 322 10.36 1.36 -0.67
C GLN A 322 10.87 0.05 -0.03
N LYS A 323 10.34 -1.13 -0.40
CA LYS A 323 10.77 -2.42 0.19
C LYS A 323 12.26 -2.73 0.02
N ASN A 324 12.87 -2.35 -1.10
CA ASN A 324 14.27 -2.66 -1.44
C ASN A 324 15.24 -1.49 -1.27
N LYS A 325 14.98 -0.60 -0.30
CA LYS A 325 15.75 0.63 -0.05
C LYS A 325 17.28 0.45 -0.06
N LEU A 326 17.79 -0.73 0.29
CA LEU A 326 19.24 -1.05 0.28
C LEU A 326 19.82 -1.26 -1.12
N ILE A 327 19.08 -1.92 -2.02
CA ILE A 327 19.55 -2.23 -3.38
C ILE A 327 19.73 -0.94 -4.19
N ASP A 328 18.83 0.04 -4.00
CA ASP A 328 18.89 1.32 -4.70
C ASP A 328 19.93 2.29 -4.12
N LEU A 329 20.32 2.11 -2.85
CA LEU A 329 21.43 2.83 -2.22
C LEU A 329 22.81 2.22 -2.54
N GLY A 330 22.86 1.11 -3.30
CA GLY A 330 24.10 0.42 -3.66
C GLY A 330 24.82 -0.21 -2.48
N LEU A 331 24.08 -0.55 -1.41
CA LEU A 331 24.59 -1.15 -0.17
C LEU A 331 24.27 -2.65 -0.08
#